data_AF-A0A2R9BFC8-F1
#
_entry.id   AF-A0A2R9BFC8-F1
#
_cell.length_a   1.000
_cell.length_b   1.000
_cell.length_c   1.000
_cell.angle_alpha   90.00
_cell.angle_beta   90.00
_cell.angle_gamma   90.00
#
_symmetry.space_group_name_H-M   'P 1'
#
loop_
_entity.id
_entity.type
_entity.pdbx_description
1 polymer ?
#
loop_
_entity_poly.entity_id
_entity_poly.type
_entity_poly.pdbx_seq_one_letter_code
_entity_poly.pdbx_strand_id
1 'polypeptide(L)'
;GKRLSDYSIGPNSKLNLVVKPLEKVLLEEGEAQRLADSPPPQVWQLISKVLARHFSAADASRVLEQLQRDYERSLSRLTLDDIERLASRFLHPEVTETMEKGFSK
;
A
#
# COMPACT_ATOMS: atom_id res chain seq x y z
N GLY A 1 5.92 -14.11 18.30
CA GLY A 1 4.53 -14.61 18.15
C GLY A 1 4.57 -16.07 17.78
N LYS A 2 3.58 -16.86 18.23
CA LYS A 2 3.45 -18.28 17.84
C LYS A 2 2.90 -18.39 16.42
N ARG A 3 3.38 -19.35 15.65
CA ARG A 3 2.89 -19.62 14.28
C ARG A 3 1.65 -20.49 14.38
N LEU A 4 0.76 -20.39 13.38
CA LEU A 4 -0.40 -21.29 13.30
C LEU A 4 0.01 -22.76 13.19
N SER A 5 1.19 -23.04 12.62
CA SER A 5 1.78 -24.38 12.54
C SER A 5 2.16 -24.97 13.90
N ASP A 6 2.30 -24.14 14.94
CA ASP A 6 2.63 -24.60 16.29
C ASP A 6 1.39 -25.13 17.03
N TYR A 7 0.21 -25.03 16.40
CA TYR A 7 -1.05 -25.56 16.89
C TYR A 7 -1.42 -26.81 16.09
N SER A 8 -1.82 -27.86 16.80
CA SER A 8 -2.23 -29.15 16.20
C SER A 8 -3.62 -29.05 15.54
N ILE A 9 -3.71 -28.33 14.41
CA ILE A 9 -4.95 -28.14 13.63
C ILE A 9 -5.19 -29.41 12.82
N GLY A 10 -6.08 -30.28 13.32
CA GLY A 10 -6.41 -31.55 12.66
C GLY A 10 -7.32 -31.41 11.44
N PRO A 11 -7.48 -32.46 10.63
CA PRO A 11 -8.44 -32.50 9.53
C PRO A 11 -9.86 -32.24 10.07
N ASN A 12 -10.63 -31.38 9.40
CA ASN A 12 -11.97 -30.90 9.83
C ASN A 12 -11.98 -29.86 10.96
N SER A 13 -10.84 -29.33 11.39
CA SER A 13 -10.81 -28.20 12.32
C SER A 13 -11.35 -26.93 11.66
N LYS A 14 -12.17 -26.15 12.39
CA LYS A 14 -12.69 -24.86 11.91
C LYS A 14 -11.86 -23.71 12.49
N LEU A 15 -11.19 -22.97 11.62
CA LEU A 15 -10.50 -21.74 11.99
C LEU A 15 -11.48 -20.57 11.91
N ASN A 16 -11.59 -19.80 12.99
CA ASN A 16 -12.39 -18.57 13.00
C ASN A 16 -11.44 -17.39 13.00
N LEU A 17 -11.46 -16.61 11.92
CA LEU A 17 -10.72 -15.36 11.82
C LEU A 17 -11.62 -14.23 12.34
N VAL A 18 -11.28 -13.69 13.50
CA VAL A 18 -11.97 -12.51 14.05
C VAL A 18 -11.10 -11.30 13.76
N VAL A 19 -11.48 -10.51 12.76
CA VAL A 19 -10.85 -9.21 12.51
C VAL A 19 -11.48 -8.22 13.47
N LYS A 20 -10.75 -7.83 14.52
CA LYS A 20 -11.16 -6.70 15.36
C LYS A 20 -10.90 -5.40 14.59
N PRO A 21 -11.88 -4.48 14.48
CA PRO A 21 -11.65 -3.14 13.97
C PRO A 21 -10.52 -2.47 14.76
N LEU A 22 -9.63 -1.78 14.06
CA LEU A 22 -8.42 -1.19 14.63
C LEU A 22 -8.73 -0.26 15.80
N GLU A 23 -9.87 0.44 15.77
CA GLU A 23 -10.37 1.29 16.85
C GLU A 23 -10.51 0.54 18.18
N LYS A 24 -10.88 -0.74 18.15
CA LYS A 24 -11.08 -1.55 19.38
C LYS A 24 -9.78 -2.15 19.92
N VAL A 25 -8.74 -2.25 19.10
CA VAL A 25 -7.40 -2.74 19.54
C VAL A 25 -6.62 -1.60 20.20
N LEU A 26 -6.73 -0.39 19.64
CA LEU A 26 -6.08 0.82 20.16
C LEU A 26 -6.60 1.26 21.54
N LEU A 27 -7.84 0.91 21.90
CA LEU A 27 -8.44 1.24 23.20
C LEU A 27 -8.02 0.27 24.32
N GLU A 28 -7.59 -0.95 23.99
CA GLU A 28 -7.13 -1.96 24.97
C GLU A 28 -5.62 -1.82 25.26
N GLU A 29 -4.82 -1.34 24.29
CA GLU A 29 -3.38 -1.11 24.43
C GLU A 29 -3.06 0.36 24.77
N GLY A 30 -3.61 0.84 25.89
CA GLY A 30 -3.53 2.22 26.36
C GLY A 30 -2.15 2.76 26.79
N GLU A 31 -1.02 2.28 26.24
CA GLU A 31 0.31 2.84 26.55
C GLU A 31 1.24 3.03 25.35
N ALA A 32 0.84 2.75 24.10
CA ALA A 32 1.81 2.72 23.00
C ALA A 32 1.38 3.35 21.66
N GLN A 33 0.58 4.42 21.62
CA GLN A 33 0.41 5.16 20.36
C GLN A 33 0.44 6.69 20.54
N ARG A 34 1.66 7.22 20.59
CA ARG A 34 1.99 8.47 19.90
C ARG A 34 1.90 8.24 18.39
N LEU A 35 0.69 8.17 17.85
CA LEU A 35 0.45 8.09 16.40
C LEU A 35 0.60 9.50 15.79
N ALA A 36 1.79 10.10 15.92
CA ALA A 36 2.09 11.40 15.32
C ALA A 36 3.52 11.50 14.73
N ASP A 37 4.37 10.48 14.90
CA ASP A 37 5.76 10.50 14.42
C ASP A 37 6.17 9.16 13.78
N SER A 38 5.36 8.62 12.87
CA SER A 38 5.93 7.65 11.93
C SER A 38 6.83 8.44 10.98
N PRO A 39 8.15 8.18 10.90
CA PRO A 39 9.00 8.86 9.94
C PRO A 39 8.39 8.65 8.55
N PRO A 40 8.36 9.69 7.70
CA PRO A 40 7.81 9.56 6.36
C PRO A 40 8.45 8.33 5.71
N PRO A 41 7.64 7.44 5.08
CA PRO A 41 8.14 6.25 4.40
C PRO A 41 9.48 6.52 3.72
N GLN A 42 10.47 5.65 3.93
CA GLN A 42 11.86 5.87 3.50
C GLN A 42 11.96 6.34 2.01
N VAL A 43 11.00 5.93 1.19
CA VAL A 43 10.84 6.35 -0.20
C VAL A 43 10.61 7.87 -0.39
N TRP A 44 9.85 8.54 0.48
CA TRP A 44 9.61 9.99 0.36
C TRP A 44 10.87 10.81 0.61
N GLN A 45 11.76 10.33 1.50
CA GLN A 45 13.06 10.95 1.71
C GLN A 45 13.98 10.79 0.49
N LEU A 46 13.92 9.65 -0.19
CA LEU A 46 14.63 9.44 -1.45
C LEU A 46 14.08 10.35 -2.56
N ILE A 47 12.76 10.42 -2.70
CA ILE A 47 12.10 11.29 -3.68
C ILE A 47 12.43 12.76 -3.40
N SER A 48 12.39 13.20 -2.14
CA SER A 48 12.78 14.57 -1.75
C SER A 48 14.20 14.91 -2.20
N LYS A 49 15.16 14.00 -2.03
CA LYS A 49 16.55 14.18 -2.51
C LYS A 49 16.63 14.29 -4.03
N VAL A 50 15.80 13.56 -4.77
CA VAL A 50 15.72 13.66 -6.23
C VAL A 50 15.12 15.00 -6.63
N LEU A 51 13.98 15.39 -6.04
CA LEU A 51 13.30 16.65 -6.35
C LEU A 51 14.18 17.87 -6.07
N ALA A 52 14.95 17.86 -4.98
CA ALA A 52 15.88 18.94 -4.65
C ALA A 52 17.00 19.16 -5.69
N ARG A 53 17.26 18.18 -6.58
CA ARG A 53 18.23 18.32 -7.68
C ARG A 53 17.62 18.91 -8.95
N HIS A 54 16.29 18.89 -9.09
CA HIS A 54 15.58 19.25 -10.32
C HIS A 54 14.65 20.45 -10.18
N PHE A 55 14.23 20.78 -8.95
CA PHE A 55 13.30 21.85 -8.65
C PHE A 55 13.91 22.86 -7.69
N SER A 56 13.33 24.07 -7.67
CA SER A 56 13.58 25.03 -6.59
C SER A 56 13.14 24.43 -5.24
N ALA A 57 13.68 24.90 -4.12
CA ALA A 57 13.30 24.38 -2.81
C ALA A 57 11.78 24.50 -2.54
N ALA A 58 11.16 25.61 -2.98
CA ALA A 58 9.73 25.82 -2.86
C ALA A 58 8.92 24.85 -3.74
N ASP A 59 9.33 24.64 -4.99
CA ASP A 59 8.63 23.75 -5.90
C ASP A 59 8.83 22.28 -5.53
N ALA A 60 10.02 21.89 -5.08
CA ALA A 60 10.30 20.53 -4.60
C ALA A 60 9.33 20.13 -3.46
N SER A 61 9.10 21.04 -2.51
CA SER A 61 8.13 20.82 -1.42
C SER A 61 6.69 20.70 -1.96
N ARG A 62 6.28 21.61 -2.86
CA ARG A 62 4.93 21.59 -3.45
C ARG A 62 4.67 20.31 -4.25
N VAL A 63 5.66 19.87 -5.04
CA VAL A 63 5.57 18.64 -5.82
C VAL A 63 5.50 17.42 -4.90
N LEU A 64 6.31 17.38 -3.84
CA LEU A 64 6.29 16.28 -2.88
C LEU A 64 4.94 16.17 -2.16
N GLU A 65 4.38 17.29 -1.67
CA GLU A 65 3.07 17.32 -1.02
C GLU A 65 1.96 16.87 -1.96
N GLN A 66 1.98 17.35 -3.22
CA GLN A 66 1.00 16.96 -4.22
C GLN A 66 1.09 15.47 -4.54
N LEU A 67 2.30 14.94 -4.72
CA LEU A 67 2.54 13.52 -4.98
C LEU A 67 2.03 12.63 -3.84
N GLN A 68 2.26 13.03 -2.58
CA GLN A 68 1.77 12.29 -1.41
C GLN A 68 0.23 12.27 -1.37
N ARG A 69 -0.42 13.41 -1.62
CA ARG A 69 -1.90 13.49 -1.67
C ARG A 69 -2.48 12.63 -2.78
N ASP A 70 -1.87 12.64 -3.96
CA ASP A 70 -2.33 11.84 -5.10
C ASP A 70 -2.10 10.35 -4.88
N TYR A 71 -1.02 9.97 -4.19
CA TYR A 71 -0.78 8.59 -3.77
C TYR A 71 -1.86 8.09 -2.81
N GLU A 72 -2.16 8.85 -1.74
CA GLU A 72 -3.21 8.48 -0.77
C GLU A 72 -4.60 8.44 -1.42
N ARG A 73 -4.91 9.40 -2.29
CA ARG A 73 -6.16 9.43 -3.06
C ARG A 73 -6.28 8.20 -3.96
N SER A 74 -5.21 7.84 -4.66
CA SER A 74 -5.17 6.67 -5.54
C SER A 74 -5.38 5.38 -4.76
N LEU A 75 -4.72 5.24 -3.60
CA LEU A 75 -4.92 4.09 -2.71
C LEU A 75 -6.34 3.99 -2.17
N SER A 76 -6.94 5.12 -1.78
CA SER A 76 -8.31 5.17 -1.24
C SER A 76 -9.35 4.78 -2.29
N ARG A 77 -9.03 4.96 -3.58
CA ARG A 77 -9.91 4.64 -4.72
C ARG A 77 -9.51 3.34 -5.42
N LEU A 78 -8.54 2.60 -4.90
CA LEU A 78 -8.02 1.40 -5.52
C LEU A 78 -9.11 0.33 -5.59
N THR A 79 -9.32 -0.23 -6.79
CA THR A 79 -10.33 -1.27 -7.02
C THR A 79 -9.69 -2.65 -7.13
N LEU A 80 -10.52 -3.69 -7.07
CA LEU A 80 -10.06 -5.06 -7.31
C LEU A 80 -9.50 -5.23 -8.73
N ASP A 81 -10.16 -4.61 -9.73
CA ASP A 81 -9.72 -4.61 -11.13
C ASP A 81 -8.30 -4.03 -11.28
N ASP A 82 -7.99 -2.94 -10.57
CA ASP A 82 -6.65 -2.35 -10.62
C ASP A 82 -5.57 -3.32 -10.09
N ILE A 83 -5.89 -4.09 -9.04
CA ILE A 83 -4.98 -5.09 -8.45
C ILE A 83 -4.82 -6.29 -9.41
N GLU A 84 -5.91 -6.78 -9.98
CA GLU A 84 -5.89 -7.88 -10.95
C GLU A 84 -5.11 -7.50 -12.21
N ARG A 85 -5.30 -6.28 -12.72
CA ARG A 85 -4.54 -5.73 -13.84
C ARG A 85 -3.05 -5.65 -13.51
N LEU A 86 -2.70 -5.23 -12.28
CA LEU A 86 -1.31 -5.15 -11.84
C LEU A 86 -0.69 -6.54 -11.77
N ALA A 87 -1.36 -7.50 -11.12
CA ALA A 87 -0.88 -8.89 -11.04
C ALA A 87 -0.70 -9.53 -12.42
N SER A 88 -1.66 -9.32 -13.33
CA SER A 88 -1.60 -9.86 -14.69
C SER A 88 -0.38 -9.35 -15.46
N ARG A 89 0.02 -8.09 -15.30
CA ARG A 89 1.24 -7.54 -15.94
C ARG A 89 2.52 -8.24 -15.49
N PHE A 90 2.60 -8.66 -14.23
CA PHE A 90 3.80 -9.32 -13.69
C PHE A 90 3.80 -10.84 -13.89
N LEU A 91 2.62 -11.48 -13.85
CA LEU A 91 2.48 -12.93 -13.93
C LEU A 91 2.23 -13.44 -15.35
N HIS A 92 1.62 -12.62 -16.21
CA HIS A 92 1.24 -12.96 -17.59
C HIS A 92 1.57 -11.82 -18.57
N PRO A 93 2.87 -11.52 -18.77
CA PRO A 93 3.31 -10.37 -19.60
C PRO A 93 2.81 -10.46 -21.05
N GLU A 94 2.65 -11.68 -21.58
CA GLU A 94 2.25 -11.96 -22.98
C GLU A 94 0.80 -11.53 -23.31
N VAL A 95 -0.10 -11.40 -22.31
CA VAL A 95 -1.51 -11.03 -22.54
C VAL A 95 -1.69 -9.50 -22.50
N THR A 96 -0.87 -8.81 -21.69
CA THR A 96 -1.04 -7.37 -21.44
C THR A 96 -0.68 -6.47 -22.62
N GLU A 97 0.13 -6.94 -23.58
CA GLU A 97 0.40 -6.18 -24.82
C GLU A 97 -0.76 -6.21 -25.83
N THR A 98 -1.64 -7.21 -25.77
CA THR A 98 -2.70 -7.38 -26.79
C THR A 98 -3.92 -6.50 -26.56
N MET A 99 -4.17 -6.03 -25.32
CA MET A 99 -5.28 -5.11 -25.01
C MET A 99 -4.92 -3.63 -25.20
N GLU A 100 -3.64 -3.22 -25.13
CA GLU A 100 -3.24 -1.82 -25.35
C GLU A 100 -3.03 -1.46 -26.83
N LYS A 101 -2.86 -2.45 -27.73
CA LYS A 101 -2.80 -2.24 -29.18
C LYS A 101 -4.18 -2.24 -29.88
N GLY A 102 -5.28 -2.28 -29.12
CA GLY A 102 -6.65 -2.40 -29.65
C GLY A 102 -7.32 -1.11 -30.13
N PHE A 103 -6.73 0.07 -29.91
CA PHE A 103 -7.31 1.36 -30.33
C PHE A 103 -6.53 2.02 -31.47
N SER A 104 -6.40 1.31 -32.59
CA SER A 104 -6.12 1.94 -33.88
C SER A 104 -6.85 1.17 -34.98
N LYS A 105 -8.06 1.62 -35.29
CA LYS A 105 -8.70 1.49 -36.60
C LYS A 105 -9.19 2.85 -37.02
#